data_AF-A0A7S2VW06-F1
#
_entry.id   AF-A0A7S2VW06-F1
#
_cell.length_a   1.000
_cell.length_b   1.000
_cell.length_c   1.000
_cell.angle_alpha   90.00
_cell.angle_beta   90.00
_cell.angle_gamma   90.00
#
_symmetry.space_group_name_H-M   'P 1'
#
loop_
_entity.id
_entity.type
_entity.pdbx_description
1 polymer ?
#
loop_
_entity_poly.entity_id
_entity_poly.type
_entity_poly.pdbx_seq_one_letter_code
_entity_poly.pdbx_strand_id
1 'polypeptide(L)'
;VPSSFVAHDIMVSQGSLVVMLSLVGLIEFCTGAVLVEVSKGESDREAGDFKFDPLNFLKGKSKEQIDTMKLKELQNGRTAMLAFAGVVTQAGLGGTEFPYLVPYPNVADVTW
;
A
#
# COMPACT_ATOMS: atom_id res chain seq x y z
N VAL A 1 -15.97 13.32 6.66
CA VAL A 1 -16.00 12.86 5.25
C VAL A 1 -17.11 11.83 5.12
N PRO A 2 -18.04 12.00 4.17
CA PRO A 2 -19.25 11.16 4.08
C PRO A 2 -18.96 9.73 3.56
N SER A 3 -17.91 9.56 2.76
CA SER A 3 -17.41 8.24 2.32
C SER A 3 -15.90 8.29 2.16
N SER A 4 -15.25 7.13 2.20
CA SER A 4 -13.79 7.02 1.98
C SER A 4 -13.39 7.41 0.56
N PHE A 5 -14.29 7.30 -0.40
CA PHE A 5 -14.05 7.65 -1.81
C PHE A 5 -13.86 9.16 -2.01
N VAL A 6 -14.73 9.98 -1.42
CA VAL A 6 -14.68 11.46 -1.54
C VAL A 6 -13.63 12.07 -0.60
N ALA A 7 -13.04 11.26 0.30
CA ALA A 7 -12.09 11.75 1.28
C ALA A 7 -10.82 12.35 0.64
N HIS A 8 -10.38 11.85 -0.51
CA HIS A 8 -9.20 12.38 -1.20
C HIS A 8 -9.35 13.88 -1.52
N ASP A 9 -10.39 14.25 -2.26
CA ASP A 9 -10.55 15.63 -2.73
C ASP A 9 -10.82 16.62 -1.58
N ILE A 10 -11.56 16.18 -0.57
CA ILE A 10 -11.80 16.97 0.64
C ILE A 10 -10.47 17.21 1.39
N MET A 11 -9.64 16.18 1.54
CA MET A 11 -8.39 16.32 2.29
C MET A 11 -7.29 17.06 1.49
N VAL A 12 -7.38 17.08 0.16
CA VAL A 12 -6.56 17.96 -0.69
C VAL A 12 -6.96 19.42 -0.50
N SER A 13 -8.26 19.73 -0.59
CA SER A 13 -8.75 21.11 -0.40
C SER A 13 -8.52 21.66 1.02
N GLN A 14 -8.55 20.80 2.03
CA GLN A 14 -8.19 21.14 3.41
C GLN A 14 -6.67 21.33 3.62
N GLY A 15 -5.84 20.85 2.69
CA GLY A 15 -4.38 20.90 2.78
C GLY A 15 -3.73 19.80 3.63
N SER A 16 -4.51 18.94 4.29
CA SER A 16 -3.97 17.83 5.10
C SER A 16 -3.20 16.81 4.26
N LEU A 17 -3.66 16.52 3.04
CA LEU A 17 -2.94 15.63 2.12
C LEU A 17 -1.63 16.22 1.61
N VAL A 18 -1.48 17.54 1.56
CA VAL A 18 -0.23 18.19 1.15
C VAL A 18 0.86 18.00 2.20
N VAL A 19 0.50 17.96 3.50
CA VAL A 19 1.45 17.64 4.58
C VAL A 19 1.91 16.18 4.48
N MET A 20 0.98 15.25 4.23
CA MET A 20 1.33 13.84 4.01
C MET A 20 2.22 13.66 2.77
N LEU A 21 1.89 14.34 1.67
CA LEU A 21 2.71 14.32 0.44
C LEU A 21 4.13 14.84 0.70
N SER A 22 4.26 15.91 1.47
CA SER A 22 5.56 16.49 1.81
C SER A 22 6.41 15.54 2.67
N LEU A 23 5.80 14.88 3.66
CA LEU A 23 6.51 13.95 4.54
C LEU A 23 6.91 12.66 3.81
N VAL A 24 6.00 12.07 3.02
CA VAL A 24 6.31 10.89 2.21
C VAL A 24 7.36 11.24 1.14
N GLY A 25 7.25 12.41 0.51
CA GLY A 25 8.23 12.89 -0.45
C GLY A 25 9.63 13.06 0.15
N LEU A 26 9.74 13.54 1.39
CA LEU A 26 11.02 13.62 2.10
C LEU A 26 11.59 12.23 2.42
N ILE A 27 10.75 11.30 2.88
CA ILE A 27 11.16 9.91 3.16
C ILE A 27 11.70 9.27 1.88
N GLU A 28 10.95 9.34 0.78
CA GLU A 28 11.34 8.80 -0.52
C GLU A 28 12.65 9.43 -1.03
N PHE A 29 12.83 10.74 -0.84
CA PHE A 29 14.07 11.41 -1.23
C PHE A 29 15.28 10.88 -0.44
N CYS A 30 15.14 10.72 0.88
CA CYS A 30 16.20 10.18 1.73
C CYS A 30 16.49 8.70 1.47
N THR A 31 15.46 7.88 1.23
CA THR A 31 15.63 6.43 1.01
C THR A 31 15.97 6.07 -0.43
N GLY A 32 15.59 6.91 -1.39
CA GLY A 32 15.83 6.70 -2.82
C GLY A 32 17.31 6.80 -3.21
N ALA A 33 18.12 7.56 -2.47
CA ALA A 33 19.56 7.65 -2.69
C ALA A 33 20.25 6.27 -2.62
N VAL A 34 19.82 5.42 -1.70
CA VAL A 34 20.37 4.06 -1.51
C VAL A 34 20.06 3.16 -2.72
N LEU A 35 18.97 3.42 -3.45
CA LEU A 35 18.63 2.66 -4.65
C LEU A 35 19.66 2.89 -5.77
N VAL A 36 20.23 4.10 -5.85
CA VAL A 36 21.32 4.42 -6.79
C VAL A 36 22.62 3.70 -6.40
N GLU A 37 22.92 3.60 -5.11
CA GLU A 37 24.11 2.90 -4.59
C GLU A 37 24.03 1.39 -4.84
N VAL A 38 22.85 0.78 -4.60
CA VAL A 38 22.60 -0.64 -4.94
C VAL A 38 22.70 -0.85 -6.46
N SER A 39 22.15 0.06 -7.28
CA SER A 39 22.21 -0.05 -8.74
C SER A 39 23.63 0.06 -9.29
N LYS A 40 24.54 0.75 -8.61
CA LYS A 40 25.97 0.84 -8.96
C LYS A 40 26.78 -0.36 -8.46
N GLY A 41 26.18 -1.23 -7.66
CA GLY A 41 26.87 -2.37 -7.01
C GLY A 41 27.78 -1.94 -5.86
N GLU A 42 27.62 -0.72 -5.33
CA GLU A 42 28.43 -0.17 -4.24
C GLU A 42 27.89 -0.57 -2.85
N SER A 43 26.73 -1.24 -2.80
CA SER A 43 26.13 -1.73 -1.55
C SER A 43 25.52 -3.13 -1.69
N ASP A 44 25.82 -4.02 -0.75
CA ASP A 44 25.30 -5.39 -0.65
C ASP A 44 23.93 -5.46 0.05
N ARG A 45 23.14 -4.38 -0.04
CA ARG A 45 21.84 -4.28 0.64
C ARG A 45 20.79 -5.11 -0.09
N GLU A 46 20.11 -6.00 0.62
CA GLU A 46 18.97 -6.73 0.04
C GLU A 46 17.80 -5.79 -0.30
N ALA A 47 17.09 -6.08 -1.40
CA ALA A 47 15.94 -5.30 -1.82
C ALA A 47 14.84 -5.32 -0.74
N GLY A 48 14.41 -4.14 -0.30
CA GLY A 48 13.39 -3.97 0.75
C GLY A 48 13.93 -3.98 2.19
N ASP A 49 15.22 -4.23 2.42
CA ASP A 49 15.79 -4.22 3.78
C ASP A 49 16.10 -2.80 4.24
N PHE A 50 15.19 -2.14 4.95
CA PHE A 50 15.43 -0.80 5.53
C PHE A 50 15.99 -0.84 6.97
N LYS A 51 16.42 -2.01 7.47
CA LYS A 51 16.81 -2.24 8.88
C LYS A 51 15.75 -1.75 9.88
N PHE A 52 14.49 -1.75 9.46
CA PHE A 52 13.36 -1.26 10.23
C PHE A 52 12.74 -2.40 11.07
N ASP A 53 13.45 -2.82 12.12
CA ASP A 53 12.96 -3.83 13.07
C ASP A 53 13.06 -3.32 14.53
N PRO A 54 12.22 -2.35 14.94
CA PRO A 54 12.23 -1.81 16.30
C PRO A 54 11.80 -2.85 17.35
N LEU A 55 11.09 -3.91 16.96
CA LEU A 55 10.56 -4.95 17.84
C LEU A 55 11.36 -6.27 17.78
N ASN A 56 12.47 -6.30 17.04
CA ASN A 56 13.38 -7.44 16.90
C ASN A 56 12.69 -8.76 16.48
N PHE A 57 11.69 -8.72 15.60
CA PHE A 57 10.97 -9.91 15.14
C PHE A 57 11.83 -10.92 14.36
N LEU A 58 12.95 -10.46 13.81
CA LEU A 58 13.88 -11.28 13.02
C LEU A 58 15.17 -11.64 13.77
N LYS A 59 15.41 -11.05 14.95
CA LYS A 59 16.61 -11.29 15.75
C LYS A 59 16.60 -12.71 16.32
N GLY A 60 17.62 -13.49 15.96
CA GLY A 60 17.81 -14.87 16.47
C GLY A 60 17.01 -15.95 15.73
N LYS A 61 16.36 -15.62 14.59
CA LYS A 61 15.69 -16.62 13.74
C LYS A 61 16.67 -17.25 12.74
N SER A 62 16.41 -18.51 12.39
CA SER A 62 17.14 -19.21 11.34
C SER A 62 16.86 -18.59 9.96
N LYS A 63 17.76 -18.81 9.00
CA LYS A 63 17.61 -18.32 7.62
C LYS A 63 16.28 -18.75 6.98
N GLU A 64 15.88 -20.00 7.21
CA GLU A 64 14.62 -20.57 6.70
C GLU A 64 13.38 -19.87 7.29
N GLN A 65 13.43 -19.49 8.56
CA GLN A 65 12.35 -18.74 9.20
C GLN A 65 12.27 -17.30 8.71
N ILE A 66 13.41 -16.67 8.40
CA ILE A 66 13.46 -15.34 7.79
C ILE A 66 12.86 -15.39 6.37
N ASP A 67 13.23 -16.39 5.57
CA ASP A 67 12.72 -16.57 4.21
C ASP A 67 11.21 -16.85 4.21
N THR A 68 10.71 -17.61 5.19
CA THR A 68 9.27 -17.83 5.37
C THR A 68 8.53 -16.52 5.68
N MET A 69 9.12 -15.63 6.49
CA MET A 69 8.52 -14.33 6.80
C MET A 69 8.52 -13.40 5.58
N LYS A 70 9.61 -13.36 4.81
CA LYS A 70 9.67 -12.63 3.52
C LYS A 70 8.62 -13.12 2.54
N LEU A 71 8.40 -14.44 2.47
CA LEU A 71 7.38 -15.03 1.61
C LEU A 71 5.96 -14.61 2.05
N LYS A 72 5.68 -14.58 3.35
CA LYS A 72 4.41 -14.08 3.88
C LYS A 72 4.17 -12.61 3.55
N GLU A 73 5.20 -11.77 3.62
CA GLU A 73 5.12 -10.36 3.20
C GLU A 73 4.73 -10.25 1.72
N LEU A 74 5.39 -11.01 0.84
CA LEU A 74 5.08 -11.02 -0.59
C LEU A 74 3.66 -11.52 -0.91
N GLN A 75 3.21 -12.59 -0.27
CA GLN A 75 1.87 -13.15 -0.51
C GLN A 75 0.75 -12.19 -0.07
N ASN A 76 0.90 -11.57 1.10
CA ASN A 76 -0.04 -10.57 1.58
C ASN A 76 0.00 -9.29 0.74
N GLY A 77 1.20 -8.83 0.36
CA GLY A 77 1.37 -7.66 -0.51
C GLY A 77 0.71 -7.84 -1.88
N ARG A 78 0.93 -8.97 -2.55
CA ARG A 78 0.30 -9.28 -3.85
C ARG A 78 -1.23 -9.30 -3.76
N THR A 79 -1.76 -9.93 -2.72
CA THR A 79 -3.20 -9.99 -2.50
C THR A 79 -3.78 -8.62 -2.18
N ALA A 80 -3.09 -7.82 -1.37
CA ALA A 80 -3.51 -6.48 -0.99
C ALA A 80 -3.54 -5.50 -2.18
N MET A 81 -2.56 -5.58 -3.09
CA MET A 81 -2.54 -4.74 -4.31
C MET A 81 -3.80 -4.98 -5.18
N LEU A 82 -4.18 -6.26 -5.37
CA LEU A 82 -5.38 -6.62 -6.12
C LEU A 82 -6.66 -6.27 -5.37
N ALA A 83 -6.70 -6.52 -4.06
CA ALA A 83 -7.85 -6.19 -3.22
C ALA A 83 -8.13 -4.69 -3.21
N PHE A 84 -7.10 -3.85 -3.06
CA PHE A 84 -7.24 -2.39 -3.09
C PHE A 84 -7.77 -1.91 -4.46
N ALA A 85 -7.23 -2.42 -5.56
CA ALA A 85 -7.70 -2.08 -6.90
C ALA A 85 -9.20 -2.41 -7.07
N GLY A 86 -9.63 -3.60 -6.65
CA GLY A 86 -11.05 -4.00 -6.71
C GLY A 86 -11.97 -3.11 -5.87
N VAL A 87 -11.59 -2.82 -4.62
CA VAL A 87 -12.38 -1.96 -3.71
C VAL A 87 -12.52 -0.54 -4.27
N VAL A 88 -11.45 0.04 -4.81
CA VAL A 88 -11.50 1.39 -5.39
C VAL A 88 -12.41 1.44 -6.62
N THR A 89 -12.32 0.45 -7.51
CA THR A 89 -13.18 0.37 -8.69
C THR A 89 -14.66 0.21 -8.30
N GLN A 90 -14.96 -0.66 -7.34
CA GLN A 90 -16.33 -0.85 -6.85
C GLN A 90 -16.89 0.42 -6.18
N ALA A 91 -16.08 1.10 -5.37
CA ALA A 91 -16.46 2.37 -4.75
C ALA A 91 -16.74 3.46 -5.81
N GLY A 92 -15.92 3.52 -6.87
CA GLY A 92 -16.12 4.47 -7.98
C GLY A 92 -17.37 4.20 -8.82
N LEU A 93 -17.86 2.96 -8.85
CA LEU A 93 -19.10 2.57 -9.53
C LEU A 93 -20.36 2.82 -8.69
N GLY A 94 -20.23 3.29 -7.44
CA GLY A 94 -21.35 3.66 -6.57
C GLY A 94 -21.54 2.78 -5.33
N GLY A 95 -20.70 1.77 -5.12
CA GLY A 95 -20.68 0.99 -3.88
C GLY A 95 -19.93 1.74 -2.77
N THR A 96 -20.47 2.85 -2.25
CA THR A 96 -19.69 3.77 -1.38
C THR A 96 -19.45 3.28 0.05
N GLU A 97 -20.17 2.25 0.49
CA GLU A 97 -20.09 1.68 1.84
C GLU A 97 -19.64 0.23 1.76
N PHE A 98 -18.89 -0.25 2.75
CA PHE A 98 -18.57 -1.68 2.86
C PHE A 98 -19.87 -2.49 2.96
N PRO A 99 -20.09 -3.54 2.13
CA PRO A 99 -19.12 -4.33 1.34
C PRO A 99 -18.92 -3.94 -0.14
N TYR A 100 -19.08 -2.66 -0.48
CA TYR A 100 -18.84 -2.05 -1.81
C TYR A 100 -19.72 -2.62 -2.93
N LEU A 101 -20.92 -3.09 -2.58
CA LEU A 101 -21.89 -3.58 -3.57
C LEU A 101 -22.46 -2.41 -4.35
N VAL A 102 -22.40 -2.50 -5.67
CA VAL A 102 -23.01 -1.51 -6.56
C VAL A 102 -24.54 -1.70 -6.48
N PRO A 103 -25.31 -0.67 -6.08
CA PRO A 103 -26.75 -0.78 -6.03
C PRO A 103 -27.32 -0.74 -7.45
N TYR A 104 -27.86 -1.87 -7.92
CA TYR A 104 -28.61 -1.93 -9.17
C TYR A 104 -30.11 -1.83 -8.89
N PRO A 105 -30.85 -0.89 -9.52
CA PRO A 105 -32.28 -0.74 -9.32
C PRO A 105 -33.08 -1.94 -9.88
N ASN A 106 -32.58 -2.62 -10.92
CA ASN A 106 -33.16 -3.85 -11.44
C ASN A 106 -32.11 -4.95 -11.54
N VAL A 107 -32.52 -6.19 -11.26
CA VAL A 107 -31.70 -7.41 -11.43
C VAL A 107 -31.29 -7.66 -12.90
N ALA A 108 -31.98 -7.05 -13.87
CA ALA A 108 -31.64 -7.12 -15.29
C ALA A 108 -30.46 -6.22 -15.68
N ASP A 109 -30.15 -5.19 -14.87
CA ASP A 109 -29.02 -4.28 -15.11
C ASP A 109 -27.70 -4.86 -14.58
N VAL A 110 -27.77 -6.05 -13.97
CA VAL A 110 -26.62 -6.78 -13.46
C VAL A 110 -25.98 -7.54 -14.61
N THR A 111 -25.09 -6.85 -15.33
CA THR A 111 -24.35 -7.43 -16.45
C THR A 111 -23.12 -8.17 -15.94
N TRP A 112 -23.26 -9.48 -15.73
CA TRP A 112 -22.15 -10.43 -15.72
C TRP A 112 -22.18 -11.31 -16.96
#